data_AF-A0A7G2CKV0-F1
#
_entry.id   AF-A0A7G2CKV0-F1
#
_cell.length_a   1.000
_cell.length_b   1.000
_cell.length_c   1.000
_cell.angle_alpha   90.00
_cell.angle_beta   90.00
_cell.angle_gamma   90.00
#
_symmetry.space_group_name_H-M   'P 1'
#
loop_
_entity.id
_entity.type
_entity.pdbx_description
1 polymer ?
#
loop_
_entity_poly.entity_id
_entity_poly.type
_entity_poly.pdbx_seq_one_letter_code
_entity_poly.pdbx_strand_id
1 'polypeptide(L)'
;MSISAQQLEHFMLHDDVVLPVKTVTTILPQETPYHITSATTTTVRLTKKFEGDNWKDILPVVPRLLKQTFISEASAALNVPEKCISEVQFRLGSLYVTFHVTHDEDVSEEEMERRIEEYPFREMWRLYNQRDAPPDGLDAALAEIKKLEEQLKQKEEELERQGKQDARRIADLEKQLEDVQRDLEDRAEEREKDLLAALATEQASRKEADGRLKDTDEQNKKLTEQLKKEKNRFEKQAQRQNELIAAIIQENKKEKEAKEREYNEALEVKDYIIETLKEQLRSLQEDGASPRGGLSQDQSAEFDKLMGRMEEMALILQQTQQSETEARAEIRRLQEELTRSEEGRHADNVTYENDKLALKQQLKAFTDSKLAEDHNARAAQRRGSNVAAEIKENETIVRQYETALENIIGTLQDRLNILQEEFGSFLRVNHESMQKEKELLQEHEGDSNQIRETFRTQLPSLTENQALLRPGGGRRGQRD
;
A
#
# COMPACT_ATOMS: atom_id res chain seq x y z
N MET A 1 8.80 -20.42 -29.06
CA MET A 1 8.22 -21.17 -30.20
C MET A 1 9.02 -20.78 -31.42
N SER A 2 10.07 -21.53 -31.75
CA SER A 2 10.99 -21.19 -32.83
C SER A 2 10.67 -22.05 -34.04
N ILE A 3 9.95 -21.48 -35.00
CA ILE A 3 9.84 -22.03 -36.34
C ILE A 3 10.89 -21.31 -37.19
N SER A 4 11.82 -22.12 -37.69
CA SER A 4 12.99 -21.73 -38.49
C SER A 4 12.57 -21.17 -39.84
N ALA A 5 13.32 -20.17 -40.33
CA ALA A 5 13.19 -19.50 -41.62
C ALA A 5 13.55 -20.40 -42.83
N GLN A 6 13.30 -21.72 -42.75
CA GLN A 6 13.55 -22.70 -43.81
C GLN A 6 12.26 -23.37 -44.33
N GLN A 7 11.08 -22.87 -43.96
CA GLN A 7 9.79 -23.41 -44.41
C GLN A 7 8.98 -22.46 -45.32
N LEU A 8 9.63 -21.44 -45.89
CA LEU A 8 9.01 -20.47 -46.81
C LEU A 8 9.78 -20.29 -48.14
N GLU A 9 10.54 -21.30 -48.57
CA GLU A 9 11.26 -21.29 -49.86
C GLU A 9 11.01 -22.55 -50.70
N HIS A 10 9.88 -23.24 -50.50
CA HIS A 10 9.52 -24.41 -51.30
C HIS A 10 8.14 -24.34 -51.94
N PHE A 11 7.77 -23.18 -52.51
CA PHE A 11 6.57 -23.11 -53.35
C PHE A 11 6.63 -22.04 -54.47
N MET A 12 7.83 -21.71 -54.96
CA MET A 12 8.01 -21.06 -56.26
C MET A 12 9.15 -21.77 -56.99
N LEU A 13 9.00 -21.91 -58.31
CA LEU A 13 9.79 -22.73 -59.24
C LEU A 13 9.34 -24.19 -59.29
N HIS A 14 8.31 -24.46 -60.09
CA HIS A 14 8.32 -25.49 -61.14
C HIS A 14 7.42 -24.98 -62.27
N ASP A 15 8.04 -24.27 -63.21
CA ASP A 15 7.54 -24.14 -64.58
C ASP A 15 7.61 -25.50 -65.28
N ASP A 16 6.81 -25.62 -66.34
CA ASP A 16 6.79 -26.67 -67.35
C ASP A 16 6.24 -28.03 -66.94
N VAL A 17 4.92 -28.07 -66.71
CA VAL A 17 4.14 -29.25 -67.12
C VAL A 17 3.36 -28.90 -68.39
N VAL A 18 4.03 -29.11 -69.52
CA VAL A 18 3.40 -29.34 -70.81
C VAL A 18 2.55 -30.61 -70.68
N LEU A 19 1.26 -30.45 -70.38
CA LEU A 19 0.30 -31.53 -70.58
C LEU A 19 -0.28 -31.42 -71.99
N PRO A 20 -0.30 -32.53 -72.74
CA PRO A 20 -0.64 -32.53 -74.14
C PRO A 20 -2.08 -32.08 -74.32
N VAL A 21 -2.27 -31.19 -75.30
CA VAL A 21 -3.57 -30.97 -75.93
C VAL A 21 -4.08 -32.33 -76.36
N LYS A 22 -4.94 -32.95 -75.54
CA LYS A 22 -5.76 -34.07 -75.98
C LYS A 22 -6.68 -33.47 -77.02
N THR A 23 -6.27 -33.62 -78.27
CA THR A 23 -7.13 -33.49 -79.43
C THR A 23 -8.32 -34.37 -79.14
N VAL A 24 -9.43 -33.77 -78.74
CA VAL A 24 -10.72 -34.44 -78.77
C VAL A 24 -10.98 -34.62 -80.25
N THR A 25 -10.56 -35.78 -80.76
CA THR A 25 -11.07 -36.34 -82.01
C THR A 25 -12.56 -36.51 -81.78
N THR A 26 -13.32 -35.45 -82.09
CA THR A 26 -14.74 -35.58 -82.37
C THR A 26 -14.81 -36.58 -83.50
N ILE A 27 -15.19 -37.81 -83.14
CA ILE A 27 -15.63 -38.83 -84.08
C ILE A 27 -16.86 -38.20 -84.74
N LEU A 28 -16.63 -37.58 -85.90
CA LEU A 28 -17.68 -37.25 -86.83
C LEU A 28 -18.45 -38.55 -87.09
N PRO A 29 -19.79 -38.58 -86.93
CA PRO A 29 -20.59 -39.64 -87.52
C PRO A 29 -20.20 -39.70 -89.01
N GLN A 30 -19.88 -40.90 -89.50
CA GLN A 30 -19.61 -41.11 -90.92
C GLN A 30 -20.81 -40.60 -91.72
N GLU A 31 -20.68 -39.41 -92.29
CA GLU A 31 -21.51 -38.96 -93.38
C GLU A 31 -21.27 -39.94 -94.52
N THR A 32 -22.31 -40.69 -94.86
CA THR A 32 -22.36 -41.48 -96.09
C THR A 32 -21.95 -40.56 -97.25
N PRO A 33 -20.97 -40.93 -98.08
CA PRO A 33 -20.55 -40.10 -99.19
C PRO A 33 -21.70 -40.05 -100.19
N TYR A 34 -22.50 -38.98 -100.12
CA TYR A 34 -23.35 -38.59 -101.24
C TYR A 34 -22.39 -38.27 -102.38
N HIS A 35 -22.50 -39.06 -103.45
CA HIS A 35 -21.83 -38.84 -104.70
C HIS A 35 -22.06 -37.41 -105.16
N ILE A 36 -21.07 -36.53 -104.95
CA ILE A 36 -20.93 -35.31 -105.74
C ILE A 36 -20.47 -35.78 -107.11
N THR A 37 -21.46 -36.24 -107.89
CA THR A 37 -21.37 -36.22 -109.34
C THR A 37 -21.00 -34.80 -109.70
N SER A 38 -19.94 -34.59 -110.49
CA SER A 38 -19.54 -33.27 -110.98
C SER A 38 -20.75 -32.47 -111.42
N ALA A 39 -21.16 -31.53 -110.56
CA ALA A 39 -22.21 -30.57 -110.80
C ALA A 39 -21.58 -29.20 -110.52
N THR A 40 -21.68 -28.32 -111.50
CA THR A 40 -21.39 -26.90 -111.39
C THR A 40 -22.19 -26.33 -110.21
N THR A 41 -21.51 -25.78 -109.20
CA THR A 41 -22.17 -25.11 -108.06
C THR A 41 -22.25 -23.62 -108.32
N THR A 42 -23.45 -23.05 -108.14
CA THR A 42 -23.72 -21.62 -108.31
C THR A 42 -24.10 -21.01 -106.97
N THR A 43 -23.73 -19.74 -106.76
CA THR A 43 -24.09 -18.99 -105.55
C THR A 43 -25.11 -17.92 -105.91
N VAL A 44 -26.24 -17.94 -105.21
CA VAL A 44 -27.36 -17.01 -105.44
C VAL A 44 -27.58 -16.17 -104.18
N ARG A 45 -27.99 -14.90 -104.37
CA ARG A 45 -28.29 -13.96 -103.29
C ARG A 45 -29.80 -13.88 -103.08
N LEU A 46 -30.27 -14.46 -101.98
CA LEU A 46 -31.69 -14.48 -101.63
C LEU A 46 -32.02 -13.41 -100.58
N THR A 47 -33.29 -13.01 -100.50
CA THR A 47 -33.77 -12.11 -99.45
C THR A 47 -35.12 -12.59 -98.92
N LYS A 48 -35.20 -12.84 -97.62
CA LYS A 48 -36.45 -13.15 -96.93
C LYS A 48 -36.91 -11.96 -96.10
N LYS A 49 -38.19 -11.61 -96.21
CA LYS A 49 -38.84 -10.59 -95.38
C LYS A 49 -39.65 -11.26 -94.28
N PHE A 50 -39.43 -10.86 -93.03
CA PHE A 50 -40.27 -11.23 -91.90
C PHE A 50 -41.10 -10.02 -91.47
N GLU A 51 -42.41 -10.09 -91.70
CA GLU A 51 -43.35 -9.01 -91.40
C GLU A 51 -43.63 -8.92 -89.90
N GLY A 52 -43.13 -7.89 -89.25
CA GLY A 52 -43.38 -7.65 -87.84
C GLY A 52 -42.78 -6.32 -87.40
N ASP A 53 -43.40 -5.69 -86.43
CA ASP A 53 -42.85 -4.53 -85.76
C ASP A 53 -41.80 -4.98 -84.72
N ASN A 54 -40.97 -4.08 -84.21
CA ASN A 54 -40.12 -4.36 -83.03
C ASN A 54 -39.00 -5.41 -83.20
N TRP A 55 -38.65 -5.85 -84.43
CA TRP A 55 -37.40 -6.61 -84.66
C TRP A 55 -36.13 -5.88 -84.17
N LYS A 56 -36.19 -4.55 -84.10
CA LYS A 56 -35.18 -3.67 -83.50
C LYS A 56 -34.92 -3.94 -82.01
N ASP A 57 -35.84 -4.59 -81.31
CA ASP A 57 -35.70 -4.90 -79.88
C ASP A 57 -35.02 -6.26 -79.68
N ILE A 58 -35.18 -7.19 -80.63
CA ILE A 58 -34.63 -8.55 -80.57
C ILE A 58 -33.19 -8.60 -81.10
N LEU A 59 -32.94 -7.92 -82.22
CA LEU A 59 -31.66 -7.99 -82.92
C LEU A 59 -30.46 -7.55 -82.05
N PRO A 60 -30.55 -6.49 -81.21
CA PRO A 60 -29.46 -6.12 -80.30
C PRO A 60 -29.30 -7.06 -79.09
N VAL A 61 -30.35 -7.78 -78.71
CA VAL A 61 -30.42 -8.57 -77.47
C VAL A 61 -29.94 -10.01 -77.70
N VAL A 62 -30.32 -10.64 -78.82
CA VAL A 62 -29.92 -12.01 -79.18
C VAL A 62 -29.42 -12.14 -80.64
N PRO A 63 -28.42 -11.34 -81.06
CA PRO A 63 -27.97 -11.30 -82.45
C PRO A 63 -27.42 -12.63 -82.96
N ARG A 64 -26.77 -13.42 -82.09
CA ARG A 64 -26.13 -14.68 -82.49
C ARG A 64 -27.14 -15.79 -82.60
N LEU A 65 -28.05 -15.89 -81.62
CA LEU A 65 -29.13 -16.86 -81.65
C LEU A 65 -30.05 -16.62 -82.85
N LEU A 66 -30.43 -15.36 -83.13
CA LEU A 66 -31.25 -15.02 -84.29
C LEU A 66 -30.57 -15.40 -85.62
N LYS A 67 -29.26 -15.18 -85.74
CA LYS A 67 -28.46 -15.58 -86.91
C LYS A 67 -28.41 -17.10 -87.07
N GLN A 68 -28.16 -17.83 -86.00
CA GLN A 68 -28.06 -19.28 -86.03
C GLN A 68 -29.40 -19.92 -86.39
N THR A 69 -30.49 -19.45 -85.77
CA THR A 69 -31.84 -19.94 -86.07
C THR A 69 -32.22 -19.70 -87.52
N PHE A 70 -31.92 -18.50 -88.05
CA PHE A 70 -32.16 -18.21 -89.46
C PHE A 70 -31.39 -19.17 -90.40
N ILE A 71 -30.10 -19.39 -90.14
CA ILE A 71 -29.27 -20.29 -90.97
C ILE A 71 -29.83 -21.71 -90.94
N SER A 72 -30.22 -22.22 -89.78
CA SER A 72 -30.75 -23.58 -89.64
C SER A 72 -32.08 -23.76 -90.36
N GLU A 73 -33.00 -22.79 -90.22
CA GLU A 73 -34.29 -22.83 -90.91
C GLU A 73 -34.18 -22.60 -92.42
N ALA A 74 -33.26 -21.72 -92.87
CA ALA A 74 -32.99 -21.52 -94.29
C ALA A 74 -32.32 -22.75 -94.94
N SER A 75 -31.45 -23.44 -94.20
CA SER A 75 -30.85 -24.72 -94.60
C SER A 75 -31.93 -25.78 -94.81
N ALA A 76 -32.87 -25.89 -93.87
CA ALA A 76 -34.01 -26.81 -93.98
C ALA A 76 -34.95 -26.45 -95.14
N ALA A 77 -35.23 -25.15 -95.36
CA ALA A 77 -36.11 -24.68 -96.44
C ALA A 77 -35.55 -24.98 -97.84
N LEU A 78 -34.24 -24.80 -98.01
CA LEU A 78 -33.56 -24.96 -99.31
C LEU A 78 -33.00 -26.36 -99.53
N ASN A 79 -33.01 -27.21 -98.49
CA ASN A 79 -32.42 -28.55 -98.49
C ASN A 79 -30.92 -28.52 -98.84
N VAL A 80 -30.20 -27.53 -98.29
CA VAL A 80 -28.75 -27.36 -98.43
C VAL A 80 -28.09 -27.44 -97.06
N PRO A 81 -26.83 -27.91 -96.94
CA PRO A 81 -26.11 -27.87 -95.67
C PRO A 81 -25.96 -26.44 -95.13
N GLU A 82 -26.02 -26.25 -93.80
CA GLU A 82 -25.87 -24.92 -93.16
C GLU A 82 -24.58 -24.19 -93.58
N LYS A 83 -23.49 -24.94 -93.85
CA LYS A 83 -22.21 -24.42 -94.35
C LYS A 83 -22.30 -23.74 -95.73
N CYS A 84 -23.33 -24.05 -96.52
CA CYS A 84 -23.58 -23.46 -97.83
C CYS A 84 -24.33 -22.12 -97.75
N ILE A 85 -24.73 -21.70 -96.56
CA ILE A 85 -25.40 -20.42 -96.30
C ILE A 85 -24.38 -19.45 -95.68
N SER A 86 -24.09 -18.36 -96.38
CA SER A 86 -23.08 -17.38 -95.97
C SER A 86 -23.59 -15.95 -96.03
N GLU A 87 -22.81 -15.02 -95.44
CA GLU A 87 -23.07 -13.58 -95.47
C GLU A 87 -24.48 -13.14 -95.06
N VAL A 88 -25.06 -13.81 -94.04
CA VAL A 88 -26.35 -13.41 -93.48
C VAL A 88 -26.26 -12.01 -92.87
N GLN A 89 -27.02 -11.07 -93.43
CA GLN A 89 -27.12 -9.68 -93.01
C GLN A 89 -28.55 -9.33 -92.67
N PHE A 90 -28.73 -8.65 -91.54
CA PHE A 90 -30.02 -8.16 -91.06
C PHE A 90 -30.17 -6.67 -91.37
N ARG A 91 -31.31 -6.28 -91.94
CA ARG A 91 -31.69 -4.87 -92.12
C ARG A 91 -33.01 -4.58 -91.41
N LEU A 92 -33.03 -3.48 -90.65
CA LEU A 92 -34.16 -3.07 -89.81
C LEU A 92 -35.25 -2.32 -90.61
N GLY A 93 -36.50 -2.49 -90.18
CA GLY A 93 -37.76 -2.20 -90.87
C GLY A 93 -38.77 -3.28 -90.46
N SER A 94 -39.49 -3.88 -91.42
CA SER A 94 -39.73 -5.34 -91.36
C SER A 94 -38.34 -6.02 -91.40
N LEU A 95 -38.12 -7.14 -90.71
CA LEU A 95 -36.79 -7.76 -90.72
C LEU A 95 -36.49 -8.34 -92.10
N TYR A 96 -35.56 -7.70 -92.82
CA TYR A 96 -35.03 -8.23 -94.08
C TYR A 96 -33.74 -8.99 -93.79
N VAL A 97 -33.73 -10.25 -94.20
CA VAL A 97 -32.54 -11.10 -94.12
C VAL A 97 -32.02 -11.33 -95.52
N THR A 98 -30.87 -10.74 -95.84
CA THR A 98 -30.16 -10.98 -97.10
C THR A 98 -29.05 -11.99 -96.82
N PHE A 99 -28.95 -13.04 -97.64
CA PHE A 99 -27.99 -14.12 -97.46
C PHE A 99 -27.61 -14.74 -98.80
N HIS A 100 -26.47 -15.41 -98.83
CA HIS A 100 -25.98 -16.11 -100.02
C HIS A 100 -26.08 -17.62 -99.80
N VAL A 101 -26.47 -18.34 -100.86
CA VAL A 101 -26.61 -19.79 -100.84
C VAL A 101 -25.85 -20.38 -102.00
N THR A 102 -24.94 -21.32 -101.71
CA THR A 102 -24.26 -22.12 -102.72
C THR A 102 -25.02 -23.44 -102.91
N HIS A 103 -25.44 -23.74 -104.14
CA HIS A 103 -26.24 -24.93 -104.48
C HIS A 103 -25.81 -25.53 -105.83
N ASP A 104 -26.33 -26.71 -106.15
CA ASP A 104 -26.11 -27.40 -107.44
C ASP A 104 -26.96 -26.76 -108.56
N GLU A 105 -26.45 -26.64 -109.79
CA GLU A 105 -27.09 -25.93 -110.92
C GLU A 105 -28.47 -26.49 -111.35
N ASP A 106 -28.85 -27.66 -110.86
CA ASP A 106 -30.14 -28.32 -111.16
C ASP A 106 -31.37 -27.61 -110.53
N VAL A 107 -31.16 -26.66 -109.62
CA VAL A 107 -32.22 -25.87 -108.97
C VAL A 107 -32.13 -24.42 -109.43
N SER A 108 -33.20 -23.89 -110.02
CA SER A 108 -33.24 -22.50 -110.45
C SER A 108 -33.36 -21.52 -109.29
N GLU A 109 -32.94 -20.27 -109.51
CA GLU A 109 -33.06 -19.19 -108.53
C GLU A 109 -34.53 -18.98 -108.10
N GLU A 110 -35.47 -19.04 -109.05
CA GLU A 110 -36.91 -18.86 -108.78
C GLU A 110 -37.48 -19.98 -107.91
N GLU A 111 -36.99 -21.22 -108.09
CA GLU A 111 -37.39 -22.37 -107.26
C GLU A 111 -36.93 -22.19 -105.81
N MET A 112 -35.72 -21.67 -105.59
CA MET A 112 -35.21 -21.40 -104.24
C MET A 112 -35.90 -20.21 -103.59
N GLU A 113 -36.16 -19.14 -104.35
CA GLU A 113 -36.97 -18.01 -103.89
C GLU A 113 -38.36 -18.47 -103.48
N ARG A 114 -38.99 -19.37 -104.24
CA ARG A 114 -40.28 -19.94 -103.87
C ARG A 114 -40.19 -20.76 -102.58
N ARG A 115 -39.20 -21.65 -102.45
CA ARG A 115 -39.01 -22.49 -101.26
C ARG A 115 -38.78 -21.68 -99.99
N ILE A 116 -37.93 -20.65 -100.07
CA ILE A 116 -37.68 -19.77 -98.93
C ILE A 116 -38.92 -18.91 -98.62
N GLU A 117 -39.70 -18.52 -99.63
CA GLU A 117 -40.89 -17.70 -99.39
C GLU A 117 -42.02 -18.51 -98.73
N GLU A 118 -42.25 -19.74 -99.18
CA GLU A 118 -43.28 -20.65 -98.67
C GLU A 118 -42.93 -21.30 -97.32
N TYR A 119 -41.65 -21.34 -96.94
CA TYR A 119 -41.22 -21.95 -95.69
C TYR A 119 -41.75 -21.18 -94.47
N PRO A 120 -42.32 -21.86 -93.46
CA PRO A 120 -43.01 -21.19 -92.36
C PRO A 120 -42.10 -20.53 -91.31
N PHE A 121 -40.80 -20.84 -91.26
CA PHE A 121 -39.83 -20.28 -90.29
C PHE A 121 -40.33 -20.25 -88.83
N ARG A 122 -40.74 -21.42 -88.32
CA ARG A 122 -41.41 -21.56 -87.02
C ARG A 122 -40.52 -21.07 -85.86
N GLU A 123 -39.23 -21.33 -85.91
CA GLU A 123 -38.31 -20.97 -84.83
C GLU A 123 -37.94 -19.48 -84.84
N MET A 124 -37.79 -18.86 -86.01
CA MET A 124 -37.68 -17.40 -86.12
C MET A 124 -38.91 -16.69 -85.54
N TRP A 125 -40.12 -17.20 -85.82
CA TRP A 125 -41.35 -16.67 -85.20
C TRP A 125 -41.45 -16.98 -83.70
N ARG A 126 -40.91 -18.11 -83.23
CA ARG A 126 -40.82 -18.40 -81.79
C ARG A 126 -39.95 -17.38 -81.08
N LEU A 127 -38.76 -17.06 -81.63
CA LEU A 127 -37.89 -16.01 -81.10
C LEU A 127 -38.59 -14.65 -81.11
N TYR A 128 -39.30 -14.33 -82.19
CA TYR A 128 -40.10 -13.11 -82.29
C TYR A 128 -41.18 -12.99 -81.20
N ASN A 129 -41.89 -14.09 -80.93
CA ASN A 129 -42.93 -14.15 -79.91
C ASN A 129 -42.38 -14.18 -78.47
N GLN A 130 -41.10 -14.53 -78.31
CA GLN A 130 -40.38 -14.53 -77.03
C GLN A 130 -39.51 -13.28 -76.83
N ARG A 131 -39.73 -12.21 -77.61
CA ARG A 131 -38.94 -10.97 -77.54
C ARG A 131 -38.89 -10.31 -76.16
N ASP A 132 -39.94 -10.52 -75.35
CA ASP A 132 -40.04 -9.95 -74.00
C ASP A 132 -39.49 -10.92 -72.93
N ALA A 133 -39.10 -12.13 -73.31
CA ALA A 133 -38.46 -13.09 -72.42
C ALA A 133 -36.99 -12.71 -72.21
N PRO A 134 -36.39 -13.04 -71.05
CA PRO A 134 -34.96 -12.87 -70.84
C PRO A 134 -34.17 -13.57 -71.95
N PRO A 135 -33.10 -12.96 -72.49
CA PRO A 135 -32.20 -13.65 -73.42
C PRO A 135 -31.74 -14.96 -72.78
N ASP A 136 -31.83 -16.06 -73.53
CA ASP A 136 -31.43 -17.41 -73.12
C ASP A 136 -30.29 -17.91 -74.04
N GLY A 137 -29.44 -18.81 -73.52
CA GLY A 137 -28.31 -19.40 -74.26
C GLY A 137 -27.03 -18.54 -74.30
N LEU A 138 -26.34 -18.54 -75.44
CA LEU A 138 -24.97 -17.98 -75.57
C LEU A 138 -24.91 -16.46 -75.38
N ASP A 139 -25.92 -15.73 -75.85
CA ASP A 139 -25.96 -14.26 -75.72
C ASP A 139 -26.18 -13.83 -74.26
N ALA A 140 -26.97 -14.60 -73.50
CA ALA A 140 -27.16 -14.40 -72.05
C ALA A 140 -25.87 -14.65 -71.26
N ALA A 141 -25.14 -15.72 -71.59
CA ALA A 141 -23.87 -16.03 -70.98
C ALA A 141 -22.81 -14.95 -71.24
N LEU A 142 -22.75 -14.39 -72.46
CA LEU A 142 -21.84 -13.29 -72.79
C LEU A 142 -22.17 -12.00 -72.04
N ALA A 143 -23.46 -11.71 -71.84
CA ALA A 143 -23.89 -10.56 -71.05
C ALA A 143 -23.49 -10.72 -69.57
N GLU A 144 -23.67 -11.92 -68.99
CA GLU A 144 -23.28 -12.18 -67.60
C GLU A 144 -21.75 -12.17 -67.43
N ILE A 145 -20.98 -12.69 -68.39
CA ILE A 145 -19.51 -12.60 -68.38
C ILE A 145 -19.07 -11.13 -68.33
N LYS A 146 -19.60 -10.27 -69.21
CA LYS A 146 -19.26 -8.84 -69.19
C LYS A 146 -19.59 -8.16 -67.86
N LYS A 147 -20.73 -8.52 -67.27
CA LYS A 147 -21.14 -8.00 -65.97
C LYS A 147 -20.21 -8.47 -64.85
N LEU A 148 -19.82 -9.74 -64.86
CA LEU A 148 -18.86 -10.30 -63.89
C LEU A 148 -17.46 -9.69 -64.06
N GLU A 149 -17.01 -9.46 -65.29
CA GLU A 149 -15.75 -8.76 -65.58
C GLU A 149 -15.75 -7.34 -64.99
N GLU A 150 -16.84 -6.61 -65.17
CA GLU A 150 -16.99 -5.27 -64.59
C GLU A 150 -17.04 -5.31 -63.05
N GLN A 151 -17.73 -6.30 -62.47
CA GLN A 151 -17.75 -6.49 -61.01
C GLN A 151 -16.36 -6.85 -60.45
N LEU A 152 -15.61 -7.71 -61.13
CA LEU A 152 -14.24 -8.06 -60.76
C LEU A 152 -13.34 -6.83 -60.79
N LYS A 153 -13.42 -6.05 -61.87
CA LYS A 153 -12.65 -4.81 -61.99
C LYS A 153 -12.97 -3.83 -60.86
N GLN A 154 -14.25 -3.64 -60.54
CA GLN A 154 -14.67 -2.79 -59.42
C GLN A 154 -14.15 -3.31 -58.07
N LYS A 155 -14.17 -4.63 -57.88
CA LYS A 155 -13.64 -5.26 -56.66
C LYS A 155 -12.13 -5.14 -56.55
N GLU A 156 -11.39 -5.27 -57.65
CA GLU A 156 -9.94 -5.05 -57.70
C GLU A 156 -9.59 -3.60 -57.35
N GLU A 157 -10.30 -2.62 -57.91
CA GLU A 157 -10.11 -1.20 -57.60
C GLU A 157 -10.44 -0.88 -56.12
N GLU A 158 -11.50 -1.49 -55.57
CA GLU A 158 -11.86 -1.37 -54.16
C GLU A 158 -10.76 -1.96 -53.25
N LEU A 159 -10.25 -3.15 -53.59
CA LEU A 159 -9.18 -3.82 -52.85
C LEU A 159 -7.88 -3.01 -52.89
N GLU A 160 -7.54 -2.41 -54.04
CA GLU A 160 -6.38 -1.53 -54.17
C GLU A 160 -6.52 -0.26 -53.31
N ARG A 161 -7.72 0.33 -53.26
CA ARG A 161 -8.00 1.47 -52.37
C ARG A 161 -7.87 1.08 -50.90
N GLN A 162 -8.38 -0.08 -50.51
CA GLN A 162 -8.24 -0.59 -49.15
C GLN A 162 -6.78 -0.86 -48.80
N GLY A 163 -6.03 -1.54 -49.66
CA GLY A 163 -4.60 -1.79 -49.48
C GLY A 163 -3.80 -0.49 -49.31
N LYS A 164 -4.11 0.57 -50.08
CA LYS A 164 -3.49 1.89 -49.91
C LYS A 164 -3.85 2.56 -48.57
N GLN A 165 -5.08 2.39 -48.09
CA GLN A 165 -5.49 2.91 -46.77
C GLN A 165 -4.81 2.16 -45.63
N ASP A 166 -4.75 0.84 -45.71
CA ASP A 166 -4.13 0.01 -44.69
C ASP A 166 -2.61 0.21 -44.65
N ALA A 167 -1.94 0.35 -45.80
CA ALA A 167 -0.53 0.71 -45.86
C ALA A 167 -0.24 2.06 -45.18
N ARG A 168 -1.13 3.06 -45.33
CA ARG A 168 -1.00 4.34 -44.62
C ARG A 168 -1.19 4.19 -43.12
N ARG A 169 -2.20 3.42 -42.69
CA ARG A 169 -2.44 3.13 -41.27
C ARG A 169 -1.25 2.41 -40.63
N ILE A 170 -0.68 1.44 -41.34
CA ILE A 170 0.51 0.72 -40.88
C ILE A 170 1.69 1.69 -40.72
N ALA A 171 1.98 2.52 -41.73
CA ALA A 171 3.06 3.50 -41.64
C ALA A 171 2.86 4.51 -40.49
N ASP A 172 1.63 4.97 -40.26
CA ASP A 172 1.31 5.87 -39.14
C ASP A 172 1.51 5.18 -37.79
N LEU A 173 1.11 3.91 -37.66
CA LEU A 173 1.29 3.11 -36.44
C LEU A 173 2.76 2.78 -36.18
N GLU A 174 3.54 2.45 -37.23
CA GLU A 174 4.98 2.22 -37.14
C GLU A 174 5.69 3.49 -36.63
N LYS A 175 5.35 4.65 -37.16
CA LYS A 175 5.88 5.93 -36.69
C LYS A 175 5.53 6.22 -35.23
N GLN A 176 4.27 5.98 -34.84
CA GLN A 176 3.85 6.14 -33.44
C GLN A 176 4.61 5.19 -32.51
N LEU A 177 4.87 3.96 -32.95
CA LEU A 177 5.63 2.98 -32.18
C LEU A 177 7.10 3.42 -32.01
N GLU A 178 7.74 3.93 -33.07
CA GLU A 178 9.09 4.49 -32.99
C GLU A 178 9.17 5.71 -32.06
N ASP A 179 8.19 6.61 -32.12
CA ASP A 179 8.15 7.78 -31.24
C ASP A 179 7.97 7.37 -29.77
N VAL A 180 7.08 6.41 -29.48
CA VAL A 180 6.92 5.87 -28.12
C VAL A 180 8.18 5.13 -27.64
N GLN A 181 8.87 4.40 -28.51
CA GLN A 181 10.13 3.74 -28.15
C GLN A 181 11.20 4.75 -27.77
N ARG A 182 11.38 5.80 -28.58
CA ARG A 182 12.32 6.89 -28.26
C ARG A 182 11.98 7.59 -26.94
N ASP A 183 10.71 7.93 -26.71
CA ASP A 183 10.28 8.55 -25.46
C ASP A 183 10.53 7.64 -24.24
N LEU A 184 10.37 6.32 -24.39
CA LEU A 184 10.65 5.37 -23.30
C LEU A 184 12.15 5.22 -23.04
N GLU A 185 12.97 5.21 -24.09
CA GLU A 185 14.43 5.18 -23.98
C GLU A 185 14.95 6.44 -23.28
N ASP A 186 14.52 7.63 -23.70
CA ASP A 186 14.90 8.91 -23.08
C ASP A 186 14.52 8.95 -21.59
N ARG A 187 13.31 8.50 -21.24
CA ARG A 187 12.85 8.43 -19.84
C ARG A 187 13.62 7.39 -19.02
N ALA A 188 14.04 6.29 -19.64
CA ALA A 188 14.85 5.29 -18.97
C ALA A 188 16.27 5.83 -18.69
N GLU A 189 16.88 6.51 -19.66
CA GLU A 189 18.19 7.15 -19.50
C GLU A 189 18.17 8.24 -18.43
N GLU A 190 17.16 9.10 -18.43
CA GLU A 190 16.98 10.14 -17.41
C GLU A 190 16.82 9.51 -16.02
N ARG A 191 16.00 8.44 -15.92
CA ARG A 191 15.79 7.73 -14.66
C ARG A 191 17.07 7.04 -14.16
N GLU A 192 17.86 6.45 -15.06
CA GLU A 192 19.14 5.85 -14.71
C GLU A 192 20.11 6.92 -14.18
N LYS A 193 20.20 8.06 -14.86
CA LYS A 193 21.04 9.19 -14.44
C LYS A 193 20.64 9.70 -13.05
N ASP A 194 19.35 9.86 -12.79
CA ASP A 194 18.83 10.26 -11.48
C ASP A 194 19.17 9.25 -10.38
N LEU A 195 19.03 7.95 -10.68
CA LEU A 195 19.37 6.88 -9.73
C LEU A 195 20.87 6.85 -9.43
N LEU A 196 21.72 7.05 -10.44
CA LEU A 196 23.17 7.14 -10.25
C LEU A 196 23.55 8.37 -9.41
N ALA A 197 22.91 9.51 -9.63
CA ALA A 197 23.10 10.71 -8.83
C ALA A 197 22.67 10.49 -7.37
N ALA A 198 21.49 9.90 -7.15
CA ALA A 198 20.98 9.57 -5.82
C ALA A 198 21.91 8.57 -5.10
N LEU A 199 22.40 7.55 -5.80
CA LEU A 199 23.35 6.59 -5.25
C LEU A 199 24.66 7.26 -4.85
N ALA A 200 25.18 8.18 -5.67
CA ALA A 200 26.38 8.93 -5.34
C ALA A 200 26.19 9.82 -4.10
N THR A 201 25.04 10.50 -3.98
CA THR A 201 24.73 11.30 -2.79
C THR A 201 24.61 10.45 -1.53
N GLU A 202 23.99 9.27 -1.63
CA GLU A 202 23.84 8.37 -0.48
C GLU A 202 25.17 7.71 -0.09
N GLN A 203 26.03 7.41 -1.05
CA GLN A 203 27.39 6.94 -0.76
C GLN A 203 28.22 8.03 -0.07
N ALA A 204 28.06 9.30 -0.44
CA ALA A 204 28.72 10.41 0.23
C ALA A 204 28.20 10.59 1.67
N SER A 205 26.88 10.61 1.87
CA SER A 205 26.27 10.72 3.20
C SER A 205 26.67 9.56 4.12
N ARG A 206 26.74 8.34 3.59
CA ARG A 206 27.21 7.16 4.33
C ARG A 206 28.67 7.26 4.72
N LYS A 207 29.55 7.73 3.83
CA LYS A 207 30.97 7.95 4.17
C LYS A 207 31.14 8.98 5.28
N GLU A 208 30.35 10.06 5.25
CA GLU A 208 30.36 11.05 6.33
C GLU A 208 29.84 10.48 7.65
N ALA A 209 28.76 9.70 7.61
CA ALA A 209 28.21 9.02 8.79
C ALA A 209 29.21 8.02 9.39
N ASP A 210 29.90 7.22 8.56
CA ASP A 210 30.95 6.29 8.98
C ASP A 210 32.13 7.05 9.62
N GLY A 211 32.48 8.23 9.09
CA GLY A 211 33.48 9.12 9.70
C GLY A 211 33.05 9.59 11.09
N ARG A 212 31.83 10.14 11.21
CA ARG A 212 31.27 10.58 12.50
C ARG A 212 31.19 9.44 13.52
N LEU A 213 30.86 8.24 13.08
CA LEU A 213 30.79 7.06 13.95
C LEU A 213 32.17 6.72 14.51
N LYS A 214 33.22 6.72 13.67
CA LYS A 214 34.60 6.49 14.12
C LYS A 214 35.05 7.52 15.14
N ASP A 215 34.78 8.80 14.89
CA ASP A 215 35.12 9.87 15.83
C ASP A 215 34.41 9.67 17.18
N THR A 216 33.13 9.29 17.14
CA THR A 216 32.32 8.99 18.34
C THR A 216 32.86 7.76 19.08
N ASP A 217 33.24 6.70 18.37
CA ASP A 217 33.82 5.49 18.95
C ASP A 217 35.18 5.78 19.63
N GLU A 218 36.01 6.62 19.02
CA GLU A 218 37.27 7.08 19.62
C GLU A 218 37.03 7.89 20.90
N GLN A 219 36.03 8.78 20.89
CA GLN A 219 35.62 9.54 22.08
C GLN A 219 35.10 8.62 23.19
N ASN A 220 34.22 7.67 22.86
CA ASN A 220 33.69 6.69 23.81
C ASN A 220 34.81 5.84 24.42
N LYS A 221 35.80 5.43 23.62
CA LYS A 221 36.97 4.69 24.11
C LYS A 221 37.79 5.52 25.10
N LYS A 222 38.02 6.81 24.81
CA LYS A 222 38.71 7.73 25.72
C LYS A 222 37.94 7.91 27.03
N LEU A 223 36.63 8.14 26.96
CA LEU A 223 35.78 8.29 28.15
C LEU A 223 35.75 7.01 28.98
N THR A 224 35.65 5.85 28.35
CA THR A 224 35.70 4.55 29.03
C THR A 224 37.03 4.35 29.75
N GLU A 225 38.15 4.72 29.14
CA GLU A 225 39.45 4.62 29.77
C GLU A 225 39.62 5.60 30.94
N GLN A 226 39.08 6.82 30.82
CA GLN A 226 39.02 7.79 31.93
C GLN A 226 38.18 7.26 33.08
N LEU A 227 36.99 6.72 32.81
CA LEU A 227 36.11 6.13 33.82
C LEU A 227 36.80 4.96 34.54
N LYS A 228 37.52 4.11 33.80
CA LYS A 228 38.34 3.03 34.40
C LYS A 228 39.44 3.58 35.31
N LYS A 229 40.11 4.66 34.92
CA LYS A 229 41.15 5.31 35.74
C LYS A 229 40.56 5.90 37.02
N GLU A 230 39.43 6.60 36.94
CA GLU A 230 38.74 7.15 38.11
C GLU A 230 38.22 6.05 39.02
N LYS A 231 37.59 5.00 38.48
CA LYS A 231 37.17 3.83 39.27
C LYS A 231 38.34 3.23 40.05
N ASN A 232 39.49 3.03 39.40
CA ASN A 232 40.68 2.51 40.08
C ASN A 232 41.21 3.46 41.17
N ARG A 233 41.05 4.78 41.01
CA ARG A 233 41.42 5.77 42.05
C ARG A 233 40.49 5.65 43.25
N PHE A 234 39.18 5.62 43.03
CA PHE A 234 38.19 5.43 44.09
C PHE A 234 38.37 4.10 44.82
N GLU A 235 38.65 3.02 44.09
CA GLU A 235 38.90 1.71 44.69
C GLU A 235 40.15 1.71 45.58
N LYS A 236 41.25 2.33 45.13
CA LYS A 236 42.46 2.51 45.95
C LYS A 236 42.20 3.38 47.18
N GLN A 237 41.40 4.44 47.04
CA GLN A 237 41.03 5.29 48.16
C GLN A 237 40.18 4.53 49.18
N ALA A 238 39.20 3.76 48.72
CA ALA A 238 38.37 2.90 49.57
C ALA A 238 39.21 1.83 50.28
N GLN A 239 40.17 1.20 49.60
CA GLN A 239 41.12 0.26 50.22
C GLN A 239 41.90 0.91 51.36
N ARG A 240 42.46 2.12 51.15
CA ARG A 240 43.18 2.87 52.19
C ARG A 240 42.28 3.21 53.39
N GLN A 241 41.04 3.62 53.13
CA GLN A 241 40.08 3.89 54.19
C GLN A 241 39.74 2.62 54.97
N ASN A 242 39.53 1.49 54.29
CA ASN A 242 39.29 0.21 54.93
C ASN A 242 40.47 -0.26 55.78
N GLU A 243 41.71 -0.09 55.30
CA GLU A 243 42.93 -0.38 56.06
C GLU A 243 43.04 0.50 57.32
N LEU A 244 42.73 1.80 57.20
CA LEU A 244 42.71 2.72 58.34
C LEU A 244 41.64 2.32 59.37
N ILE A 245 40.43 1.98 58.92
CA ILE A 245 39.36 1.49 59.80
C ILE A 245 39.80 0.21 60.51
N ALA A 246 40.42 -0.73 59.79
CA ALA A 246 40.92 -1.97 60.38
C ALA A 246 42.00 -1.71 61.44
N ALA A 247 42.90 -0.75 61.20
CA ALA A 247 43.92 -0.34 62.16
C ALA A 247 43.29 0.29 63.43
N ILE A 248 42.32 1.19 63.27
CA ILE A 248 41.57 1.80 64.39
C ILE A 248 40.84 0.72 65.20
N ILE A 249 40.19 -0.24 64.53
CA ILE A 249 39.51 -1.35 65.21
C ILE A 249 40.52 -2.19 66.01
N GLN A 250 41.68 -2.49 65.44
CA GLN A 250 42.73 -3.26 66.13
C GLN A 250 43.31 -2.49 67.33
N GLU A 251 43.52 -1.18 67.19
CA GLU A 251 43.98 -0.32 68.26
C GLU A 251 42.97 -0.25 69.40
N ASN A 252 41.70 0.02 69.10
CA ASN A 252 40.61 0.02 70.08
C ASN A 252 40.47 -1.35 70.77
N LYS A 253 40.67 -2.46 70.05
CA LYS A 253 40.69 -3.80 70.65
C LYS A 253 41.84 -3.96 71.65
N LYS A 254 43.05 -3.53 71.29
CA LYS A 254 44.21 -3.57 72.21
C LYS A 254 43.99 -2.68 73.43
N GLU A 255 43.45 -1.48 73.24
CA GLU A 255 43.12 -0.57 74.33
C GLU A 255 42.07 -1.17 75.26
N LYS A 256 41.02 -1.79 74.70
CA LYS A 256 40.02 -2.52 75.49
C LYS A 256 40.66 -3.65 76.31
N GLU A 257 41.48 -4.49 75.68
CA GLU A 257 42.18 -5.58 76.38
C GLU A 257 43.14 -5.04 77.46
N ALA A 258 43.80 -3.91 77.23
CA ALA A 258 44.67 -3.26 78.22
C ALA A 258 43.85 -2.76 79.42
N LYS A 259 42.75 -2.06 79.18
CA LYS A 259 41.83 -1.61 80.24
C LYS A 259 41.24 -2.78 81.03
N GLU A 260 40.93 -3.90 80.37
CA GLU A 260 40.45 -5.12 81.02
C GLU A 260 41.53 -5.76 81.90
N ARG A 261 42.79 -5.76 81.46
CA ARG A 261 43.93 -6.20 82.30
C ARG A 261 44.13 -5.28 83.50
N GLU A 262 44.16 -3.97 83.30
CA GLU A 262 44.28 -3.00 84.41
C GLU A 262 43.14 -3.14 85.42
N TYR A 263 41.90 -3.37 84.93
CA TYR A 263 40.75 -3.63 85.80
C TYR A 263 40.93 -4.93 86.60
N ASN A 264 41.39 -6.02 85.98
CA ASN A 264 41.64 -7.28 86.66
C ASN A 264 42.78 -7.17 87.67
N GLU A 265 43.89 -6.49 87.34
CA GLU A 265 44.98 -6.21 88.27
C GLU A 265 44.50 -5.37 89.46
N ALA A 266 43.67 -4.35 89.21
CA ALA A 266 43.04 -3.56 90.28
C ALA A 266 42.10 -4.40 91.14
N LEU A 267 41.43 -5.41 90.56
CA LEU A 267 40.60 -6.37 91.28
C LEU A 267 41.48 -7.26 92.19
N GLU A 268 42.59 -7.79 91.67
CA GLU A 268 43.54 -8.60 92.45
C GLU A 268 44.14 -7.81 93.62
N VAL A 269 44.49 -6.53 93.41
CA VAL A 269 44.96 -5.65 94.50
C VAL A 269 43.87 -5.42 95.55
N LYS A 270 42.63 -5.19 95.12
CA LYS A 270 41.49 -5.06 96.05
C LYS A 270 41.27 -6.35 96.82
N ASP A 271 41.32 -7.51 96.16
CA ASP A 271 41.18 -8.82 96.80
C ASP A 271 42.30 -9.07 97.82
N TYR A 272 43.55 -8.69 97.50
CA TYR A 272 44.68 -8.75 98.44
C TYR A 272 44.47 -7.84 99.66
N ILE A 273 43.99 -6.61 99.46
CA ILE A 273 43.66 -5.68 100.55
C ILE A 273 42.52 -6.25 101.40
N ILE A 274 41.46 -6.77 100.77
CA ILE A 274 40.35 -7.41 101.47
C ILE A 274 40.84 -8.59 102.29
N GLU A 275 41.72 -9.45 101.74
CA GLU A 275 42.25 -10.59 102.48
C GLU A 275 43.16 -10.15 103.63
N THR A 276 43.98 -9.11 103.43
CA THR A 276 44.78 -8.49 104.49
C THR A 276 43.91 -7.89 105.59
N LEU A 277 42.84 -7.17 105.23
CA LEU A 277 41.89 -6.60 106.19
C LEU A 277 41.10 -7.70 106.91
N LYS A 278 40.75 -8.80 106.24
CA LYS A 278 40.15 -9.99 106.87
C LYS A 278 41.12 -10.67 107.82
N GLU A 279 42.40 -10.75 107.47
CA GLU A 279 43.46 -11.28 108.33
C GLU A 279 43.64 -10.39 109.57
N GLN A 280 43.65 -9.07 109.38
CA GLN A 280 43.66 -8.09 110.47
C GLN A 280 42.40 -8.21 111.33
N LEU A 281 41.22 -8.41 110.74
CA LEU A 281 39.98 -8.66 111.48
C LEU A 281 40.03 -9.99 112.23
N ARG A 282 40.59 -11.07 111.64
CA ARG A 282 40.83 -12.35 112.33
C ARG A 282 41.77 -12.17 113.51
N SER A 283 42.85 -11.40 113.37
CA SER A 283 43.76 -11.08 114.48
C SER A 283 43.13 -10.19 115.56
N LEU A 284 42.26 -9.23 115.18
CA LEU A 284 41.47 -8.40 116.10
C LEU A 284 40.33 -9.17 116.77
N GLN A 285 39.97 -10.35 116.25
CA GLN A 285 38.92 -11.21 116.77
C GLN A 285 39.50 -12.35 117.62
N GLU A 286 40.80 -12.66 117.49
CA GLU A 286 41.55 -13.58 118.37
C GLU A 286 42.11 -12.89 119.63
N ASP A 287 42.39 -11.58 119.58
CA ASP A 287 42.65 -10.77 120.79
C ASP A 287 41.34 -10.18 121.35
N GLY A 288 40.96 -10.65 122.53
CA GLY A 288 39.61 -10.53 123.06
C GLY A 288 39.04 -9.13 123.31
N ALA A 289 37.71 -9.10 123.23
CA ALA A 289 36.76 -8.29 124.00
C ALA A 289 36.53 -6.81 123.62
N SER A 290 35.34 -6.59 123.05
CA SER A 290 34.46 -5.41 123.08
C SER A 290 34.32 -4.77 124.50
N PRO A 291 33.69 -3.58 124.72
CA PRO A 291 32.85 -2.79 123.80
C PRO A 291 32.90 -1.23 123.91
N ARG A 292 32.19 -0.60 122.96
CA ARG A 292 31.41 0.67 123.09
C ARG A 292 32.14 2.01 123.30
N GLY A 293 31.90 2.90 122.33
CA GLY A 293 31.09 4.11 122.57
C GLY A 293 31.84 5.44 122.57
N GLY A 294 31.54 6.29 121.58
CA GLY A 294 31.95 7.69 121.58
C GLY A 294 31.43 8.42 120.34
N LEU A 295 30.21 8.95 120.42
CA LEU A 295 29.65 9.88 119.43
C LEU A 295 30.36 11.24 119.60
N SER A 296 31.00 11.75 118.55
CA SER A 296 31.20 13.20 118.38
C SER A 296 31.62 13.55 116.95
N GLN A 297 30.83 14.44 116.32
CA GLN A 297 31.16 15.38 115.23
C GLN A 297 31.71 14.85 113.89
N ASP A 298 32.27 13.65 113.84
CA ASP A 298 32.92 13.05 112.67
C ASP A 298 31.92 12.28 111.79
N GLN A 299 30.81 11.79 112.35
CA GLN A 299 29.75 11.12 111.58
C GLN A 299 28.97 12.07 110.67
N SER A 300 28.84 13.36 111.01
CA SER A 300 28.24 14.34 110.10
C SER A 300 29.14 14.59 108.91
N ALA A 301 30.45 14.71 109.12
CA ALA A 301 31.42 14.87 108.04
C ALA A 301 31.51 13.61 107.15
N GLU A 302 31.42 12.42 107.73
CA GLU A 302 31.32 11.15 107.00
C GLU A 302 30.00 11.03 106.23
N PHE A 303 28.87 11.50 106.80
CA PHE A 303 27.57 11.51 106.14
C PHE A 303 27.51 12.56 105.01
N ASP A 304 28.13 13.72 105.20
CA ASP A 304 28.28 14.77 104.17
C ASP A 304 29.19 14.28 103.02
N LYS A 305 30.27 13.55 103.32
CA LYS A 305 31.10 12.88 102.30
C LYS A 305 30.34 11.78 101.57
N LEU A 306 29.52 11.01 102.28
CA LEU A 306 28.68 9.97 101.67
C LEU A 306 27.61 10.57 100.77
N MET A 307 26.95 11.65 101.22
CA MET A 307 26.01 12.44 100.44
C MET A 307 26.69 13.04 99.20
N GLY A 308 27.89 13.61 99.33
CA GLY A 308 28.67 14.10 98.19
C GLY A 308 29.00 13.00 97.17
N ARG A 309 29.40 11.81 97.64
CA ARG A 309 29.61 10.64 96.74
C ARG A 309 28.31 10.14 96.11
N MET A 310 27.20 10.20 96.83
CA MET A 310 25.88 9.83 96.31
C MET A 310 25.39 10.82 95.25
N GLU A 311 25.61 12.12 95.47
CA GLU A 311 25.31 13.19 94.50
C GLU A 311 26.20 13.06 93.25
N GLU A 312 27.50 12.82 93.42
CA GLU A 312 28.41 12.51 92.30
C GLU A 312 27.96 11.27 91.52
N MET A 313 27.56 10.20 92.22
CA MET A 313 27.07 8.97 91.59
C MET A 313 25.74 9.19 90.86
N ALA A 314 24.84 10.02 91.42
CA ALA A 314 23.60 10.41 90.77
C ALA A 314 23.86 11.24 89.51
N LEU A 315 24.86 12.13 89.54
CA LEU A 315 25.28 12.93 88.38
C LEU A 315 25.89 12.05 87.29
N ILE A 316 26.73 11.08 87.66
CA ILE A 316 27.30 10.09 86.72
C ILE A 316 26.19 9.22 86.12
N LEU A 317 25.22 8.77 86.92
CA LEU A 317 24.07 8.01 86.42
C LEU A 317 23.22 8.83 85.46
N GLN A 318 22.97 10.11 85.76
CA GLN A 318 22.24 11.00 84.89
C GLN A 318 22.96 11.23 83.57
N GLN A 319 24.28 11.48 83.61
CA GLN A 319 25.11 11.61 82.40
C GLN A 319 25.14 10.31 81.59
N THR A 320 25.24 9.16 82.26
CA THR A 320 25.20 7.84 81.61
C THR A 320 23.85 7.63 80.93
N GLN A 321 22.75 7.95 81.61
CA GLN A 321 21.40 7.84 81.05
C GLN A 321 21.19 8.78 79.86
N GLN A 322 21.69 10.02 79.93
CA GLN A 322 21.66 10.96 78.81
C GLN A 322 22.45 10.42 77.61
N SER A 323 23.67 9.94 77.83
CA SER A 323 24.49 9.33 76.77
C SER A 323 23.84 8.10 76.15
N GLU A 324 23.12 7.29 76.95
CA GLU A 324 22.38 6.13 76.45
C GLU A 324 21.17 6.56 75.61
N THR A 325 20.46 7.62 76.01
CA THR A 325 19.35 8.16 75.22
C THR A 325 19.81 8.74 73.90
N GLU A 326 20.94 9.43 73.88
CA GLU A 326 21.57 9.96 72.66
C GLU A 326 22.02 8.82 71.74
N ALA A 327 22.69 7.79 72.27
CA ALA A 327 23.06 6.61 71.49
C ALA A 327 21.84 5.88 70.90
N ARG A 328 20.75 5.76 71.67
CA ARG A 328 19.49 5.16 71.18
C ARG A 328 18.80 6.03 70.12
N ALA A 329 18.93 7.34 70.19
CA ALA A 329 18.42 8.25 69.17
C ALA A 329 19.23 8.13 67.87
N GLU A 330 20.55 8.05 67.98
CA GLU A 330 21.45 7.87 66.83
C GLU A 330 21.26 6.51 66.16
N ILE A 331 21.10 5.43 66.93
CA ILE A 331 20.76 4.11 66.38
C ILE A 331 19.45 4.17 65.57
N ARG A 332 18.42 4.86 66.10
CA ARG A 332 17.15 5.02 65.38
C ARG A 332 17.33 5.80 64.09
N ARG A 333 18.10 6.88 64.12
CA ARG A 333 18.41 7.68 62.92
C ARG A 333 19.12 6.83 61.86
N LEU A 334 20.15 6.08 62.25
CA LEU A 334 20.89 5.20 61.33
C LEU A 334 20.00 4.08 60.77
N GLN A 335 19.07 3.56 61.55
CA GLN A 335 18.07 2.58 61.08
C GLN A 335 17.12 3.19 60.04
N GLU A 336 16.67 4.42 60.22
CA GLU A 336 15.84 5.13 59.24
C GLU A 336 16.62 5.43 57.95
N GLU A 337 17.88 5.86 58.05
CA GLU A 337 18.75 6.09 56.89
C GLU A 337 19.04 4.79 56.13
N LEU A 338 19.28 3.67 56.85
CA LEU A 338 19.46 2.35 56.25
C LEU A 338 18.20 1.88 55.51
N THR A 339 17.03 2.02 56.16
CA THR A 339 15.73 1.66 55.55
C THR A 339 15.49 2.45 54.27
N ARG A 340 15.70 3.77 54.29
CA ARG A 340 15.57 4.61 53.08
C ARG A 340 16.54 4.21 51.98
N SER A 341 17.77 3.83 52.33
CA SER A 341 18.75 3.34 51.36
C SER A 341 18.34 2.00 50.75
N GLU A 342 17.76 1.10 51.55
CA GLU A 342 17.23 -0.19 51.10
C GLU A 342 16.03 -0.03 50.18
N GLU A 343 15.09 0.85 50.53
CA GLU A 343 13.95 1.21 49.69
C GLU A 343 14.39 1.82 48.35
N GLY A 344 15.39 2.71 48.37
CA GLY A 344 15.97 3.28 47.15
C GLY A 344 16.58 2.19 46.25
N ARG A 345 17.40 1.29 46.82
CA ARG A 345 17.95 0.15 46.06
C ARG A 345 16.87 -0.78 45.52
N HIS A 346 15.78 -0.98 46.24
CA HIS A 346 14.67 -1.80 45.79
C HIS A 346 13.92 -1.15 44.63
N ALA A 347 13.64 0.16 44.71
CA ALA A 347 13.01 0.92 43.64
C ALA A 347 13.86 0.92 42.35
N ASP A 348 15.17 1.09 42.47
CA ASP A 348 16.10 1.01 41.34
C ASP A 348 16.11 -0.39 40.70
N ASN A 349 16.06 -1.46 41.52
CA ASN A 349 16.00 -2.83 41.03
C ASN A 349 14.70 -3.11 40.24
N VAL A 350 13.56 -2.68 40.78
CA VAL A 350 12.26 -2.80 40.10
C VAL A 350 12.26 -2.04 38.78
N THR A 351 12.82 -0.83 38.77
CA THR A 351 12.96 -0.02 37.55
C THR A 351 13.82 -0.73 36.51
N TYR A 352 14.97 -1.27 36.91
CA TYR A 352 15.85 -2.03 36.04
C TYR A 352 15.18 -3.28 35.43
N GLU A 353 14.45 -4.07 36.22
CA GLU A 353 13.75 -5.25 35.69
C GLU A 353 12.59 -4.87 34.77
N ASN A 354 11.89 -3.77 35.04
CA ASN A 354 10.86 -3.22 34.13
C ASN A 354 11.47 -2.79 32.79
N ASP A 355 12.57 -2.04 32.81
CA ASP A 355 13.25 -1.59 31.58
C ASP A 355 13.77 -2.77 30.76
N LYS A 356 14.34 -3.78 31.44
CA LYS A 356 14.79 -5.03 30.82
C LYS A 356 13.62 -5.81 30.21
N LEU A 357 12.45 -5.83 30.85
CA LEU A 357 11.25 -6.46 30.29
C LEU A 357 10.75 -5.70 29.05
N ALA A 358 10.73 -4.36 29.11
CA ALA A 358 10.36 -3.52 27.97
C ALA A 358 11.29 -3.74 26.78
N LEU A 359 12.61 -3.78 27.00
CA LEU A 359 13.60 -4.09 25.97
C LEU A 359 13.39 -5.48 25.35
N LYS A 360 13.09 -6.50 26.16
CA LYS A 360 12.76 -7.84 25.65
C LYS A 360 11.50 -7.84 24.79
N GLN A 361 10.47 -7.10 25.18
CA GLN A 361 9.24 -6.97 24.39
C GLN A 361 9.49 -6.26 23.07
N GLN A 362 10.27 -5.18 23.07
CA GLN A 362 10.68 -4.47 21.85
C GLN A 362 11.46 -5.37 20.90
N LEU A 363 12.42 -6.16 21.42
CA LEU A 363 13.21 -7.09 20.61
C LEU A 363 12.33 -8.20 20.00
N LYS A 364 11.36 -8.70 20.77
CA LYS A 364 10.39 -9.67 20.27
C LYS A 364 9.52 -9.08 19.15
N ALA A 365 8.96 -7.89 19.36
CA ALA A 365 8.17 -7.19 18.35
C ALA A 365 8.96 -6.92 17.06
N PHE A 366 10.23 -6.52 17.18
CA PHE A 366 11.11 -6.35 16.03
C PHE A 366 11.35 -7.67 15.28
N THR A 367 11.56 -8.76 16.01
CA THR A 367 11.73 -10.10 15.42
C THR A 367 10.48 -10.57 14.71
N ASP A 368 9.30 -10.39 15.32
CA ASP A 368 8.01 -10.75 14.74
C ASP A 368 7.71 -9.91 13.49
N SER A 369 8.01 -8.60 13.51
CA SER A 369 7.88 -7.71 12.35
C SER A 369 8.80 -8.15 11.20
N LYS A 370 10.05 -8.52 11.51
CA LYS A 370 11.01 -8.99 10.49
C LYS A 370 10.59 -10.34 9.90
N LEU A 371 10.04 -11.23 10.73
CA LEU A 371 9.48 -12.50 10.27
C LEU A 371 8.28 -12.26 9.35
N ALA A 372 7.39 -11.32 9.70
CA ALA A 372 6.26 -10.94 8.86
C ALA A 372 6.71 -10.32 7.51
N GLU A 373 7.75 -9.49 7.52
CA GLU A 373 8.37 -8.93 6.32
C GLU A 373 8.96 -10.03 5.41
N ASP A 374 9.68 -11.00 5.98
CA ASP A 374 10.20 -12.17 5.25
C ASP A 374 9.07 -13.04 4.68
N HIS A 375 7.98 -13.23 5.42
CA HIS A 375 6.79 -13.93 4.93
C HIS A 375 6.13 -13.16 3.77
N ASN A 376 6.03 -11.84 3.86
CA ASN A 376 5.54 -10.99 2.79
C ASN A 376 6.47 -11.01 1.56
N ALA A 377 7.79 -11.02 1.75
CA ALA A 377 8.75 -11.13 0.66
C ALA A 377 8.65 -12.49 -0.05
N ARG A 378 8.52 -13.59 0.71
CA ARG A 378 8.28 -14.93 0.15
C ARG A 378 6.92 -15.06 -0.52
N ALA A 379 5.88 -14.43 0.02
CA ALA A 379 4.57 -14.33 -0.62
C ALA A 379 4.66 -13.53 -1.93
N ALA A 380 5.39 -12.41 -1.94
CA ALA A 380 5.64 -11.63 -3.15
C ALA A 380 6.45 -12.38 -4.21
N GLN A 381 7.34 -13.28 -3.81
CA GLN A 381 8.05 -14.17 -4.73
C GLN A 381 7.14 -15.29 -5.28
N ARG A 382 6.09 -15.67 -4.53
CA ARG A 382 5.04 -16.64 -4.95
C ARG A 382 3.88 -16.01 -5.74
N ARG A 383 3.74 -14.67 -5.73
CA ARG A 383 2.77 -13.86 -6.52
C ARG A 383 2.87 -14.06 -8.04
N GLY A 384 3.82 -14.83 -8.54
CA GLY A 384 3.91 -15.21 -9.95
C GLY A 384 2.91 -16.29 -10.41
N SER A 385 1.98 -16.79 -9.57
CA SER A 385 1.27 -18.04 -9.93
C SER A 385 -0.22 -18.21 -9.59
N ASN A 386 -0.91 -17.43 -8.72
CA ASN A 386 -2.33 -17.77 -8.43
C ASN A 386 -3.20 -16.60 -7.92
N VAL A 387 -3.84 -15.90 -8.85
CA VAL A 387 -4.67 -14.70 -8.64
C VAL A 387 -6.00 -14.98 -7.89
N ALA A 388 -6.57 -16.19 -8.02
CA ALA A 388 -7.91 -16.49 -7.46
C ALA A 388 -7.91 -16.73 -5.93
N ALA A 389 -6.82 -17.25 -5.37
CA ALA A 389 -6.68 -17.43 -3.92
C ALA A 389 -6.43 -16.09 -3.22
N GLU A 390 -5.67 -15.19 -3.86
CA GLU A 390 -5.37 -13.85 -3.34
C GLU A 390 -6.59 -12.95 -3.24
N ILE A 391 -7.55 -13.05 -4.17
CA ILE A 391 -8.79 -12.28 -4.08
C ILE A 391 -9.58 -12.65 -2.82
N LYS A 392 -9.64 -13.95 -2.48
CA LYS A 392 -10.37 -14.45 -1.31
C LYS A 392 -9.66 -14.14 0.00
N GLU A 393 -8.32 -14.18 0.00
CA GLU A 393 -7.50 -13.79 1.15
C GLU A 393 -7.57 -12.28 1.41
N ASN A 394 -7.48 -11.46 0.36
CA ASN A 394 -7.64 -10.01 0.45
C ASN A 394 -9.04 -9.61 0.94
N GLU A 395 -10.10 -10.30 0.48
CA GLU A 395 -11.46 -10.08 0.97
C GLU A 395 -11.59 -10.42 2.47
N THR A 396 -10.84 -11.42 2.95
CA THR A 396 -10.82 -11.80 4.37
C THR A 396 -10.04 -10.78 5.22
N ILE A 397 -8.91 -10.29 4.71
CA ILE A 397 -8.10 -9.25 5.37
C ILE A 397 -8.87 -7.93 5.46
N VAL A 398 -9.57 -7.53 4.38
CA VAL A 398 -10.41 -6.33 4.38
C VAL A 398 -11.50 -6.42 5.45
N ARG A 399 -12.20 -7.57 5.55
CA ARG A 399 -13.19 -7.80 6.62
C ARG A 399 -12.59 -7.71 8.03
N GLN A 400 -11.38 -8.23 8.23
CA GLN A 400 -10.70 -8.14 9.53
C GLN A 400 -10.34 -6.71 9.91
N TYR A 401 -9.89 -5.90 8.94
CA TYR A 401 -9.64 -4.48 9.15
C TYR A 401 -10.91 -3.68 9.40
N GLU A 402 -12.00 -3.97 8.69
CA GLU A 402 -13.31 -3.36 8.92
C GLU A 402 -13.79 -3.62 10.35
N THR A 403 -13.78 -4.88 10.80
CA THR A 403 -14.17 -5.22 12.19
C THR A 403 -13.25 -4.58 13.24
N ALA A 404 -11.94 -4.52 12.98
CA ALA A 404 -11.00 -3.87 13.89
C ALA A 404 -11.27 -2.36 13.99
N LEU A 405 -11.57 -1.70 12.87
CA LEU A 405 -11.92 -0.28 12.84
C LEU A 405 -13.26 -0.01 13.53
N GLU A 406 -14.27 -0.84 13.31
CA GLU A 406 -15.56 -0.74 14.02
C GLU A 406 -15.38 -0.85 15.54
N ASN A 407 -14.54 -1.78 16.01
CA ASN A 407 -14.24 -1.93 17.44
C ASN A 407 -13.54 -0.69 18.01
N ILE A 408 -12.55 -0.14 17.29
CA ILE A 408 -11.84 1.08 17.71
C ILE A 408 -12.80 2.28 17.75
N ILE A 409 -13.66 2.43 16.74
CA ILE A 409 -14.68 3.47 16.70
C ILE A 409 -15.62 3.35 17.90
N GLY A 410 -16.08 2.14 18.22
CA GLY A 410 -16.89 1.88 19.41
C GLY A 410 -16.17 2.27 20.71
N THR A 411 -14.90 1.90 20.87
CA THR A 411 -14.14 2.26 22.09
C THR A 411 -13.92 3.76 22.22
N LEU A 412 -13.70 4.46 21.09
CA LEU A 412 -13.55 5.92 21.08
C LEU A 412 -14.87 6.61 21.40
N GLN A 413 -16.01 6.10 20.91
CA GLN A 413 -17.34 6.62 21.24
C GLN A 413 -17.68 6.43 22.72
N ASP A 414 -17.37 5.26 23.30
CA ASP A 414 -17.55 5.03 24.73
C ASP A 414 -16.69 5.99 25.57
N ARG A 415 -15.43 6.20 25.17
CA ARG A 415 -14.54 7.14 25.86
C ARG A 415 -15.03 8.58 25.75
N LEU A 416 -15.58 8.96 24.60
CA LEU A 416 -16.18 10.28 24.39
C LEU A 416 -17.39 10.49 25.30
N ASN A 417 -18.26 9.49 25.42
CA ASN A 417 -19.43 9.54 26.31
C ASN A 417 -19.01 9.70 27.77
N ILE A 418 -18.02 8.92 28.24
CA ILE A 418 -17.48 9.04 29.60
C ILE A 418 -16.93 10.44 29.84
N LEU A 419 -16.15 10.99 28.89
CA LEU A 419 -15.62 12.35 29.03
C LEU A 419 -16.76 13.39 29.13
N GLN A 420 -17.81 13.24 28.31
CA GLN A 420 -18.96 14.14 28.35
C GLN A 420 -19.69 14.08 29.69
N GLU A 421 -19.85 12.89 30.28
CA GLU A 421 -20.43 12.72 31.61
C GLU A 421 -19.54 13.33 32.71
N GLU A 422 -18.22 13.12 32.65
CA GLU A 422 -17.25 13.71 33.57
C GLU A 422 -17.27 15.24 33.50
N PHE A 423 -17.25 15.82 32.30
CA PHE A 423 -17.37 17.27 32.10
C PHE A 423 -18.71 17.81 32.61
N GLY A 424 -19.80 17.10 32.34
CA GLY A 424 -21.13 17.47 32.85
C GLY A 424 -21.22 17.43 34.38
N SER A 425 -20.58 16.43 35.00
CA SER A 425 -20.47 16.32 36.46
C SER A 425 -19.64 17.46 37.05
N PHE A 426 -18.48 17.75 36.45
CA PHE A 426 -17.60 18.84 36.87
C PHE A 426 -18.31 20.20 36.83
N LEU A 427 -19.03 20.50 35.74
CA LEU A 427 -19.80 21.75 35.63
C LEU A 427 -20.89 21.86 36.70
N ARG A 428 -21.56 20.75 37.04
CA ARG A 428 -22.62 20.71 38.04
C ARG A 428 -22.07 20.97 39.45
N VAL A 429 -20.99 20.27 39.82
CA VAL A 429 -20.29 20.47 41.10
C VAL A 429 -19.78 21.90 41.24
N ASN A 430 -19.20 22.45 40.17
CA ASN A 430 -18.71 23.83 40.19
C ASN A 430 -19.86 24.84 40.33
N HIS A 431 -20.99 24.61 39.64
CA HIS A 431 -22.17 25.45 39.79
C HIS A 431 -22.73 25.40 41.21
N GLU A 432 -22.86 24.20 41.80
CA GLU A 432 -23.31 24.03 43.19
C GLU A 432 -22.36 24.71 44.19
N SER A 433 -21.05 24.63 43.96
CA SER A 433 -20.05 25.32 44.79
C SER A 433 -20.20 26.84 44.70
N MET A 434 -20.38 27.39 43.49
CA MET A 434 -20.59 28.83 43.32
C MET A 434 -21.93 29.31 43.92
N GLN A 435 -22.98 28.49 43.85
CA GLN A 435 -24.27 28.83 44.49
C GLN A 435 -24.12 28.87 46.01
N LYS A 436 -23.45 27.89 46.62
CA LYS A 436 -23.17 27.89 48.07
C LYS A 436 -22.35 29.10 48.49
N GLU A 437 -21.33 29.48 47.72
CA GLU A 437 -20.54 30.68 48.00
C GLU A 437 -21.39 31.96 47.92
N LYS A 438 -22.28 32.03 46.94
CA LYS A 438 -23.22 33.16 46.79
C LYS A 438 -24.23 33.22 47.94
N GLU A 439 -24.76 32.09 48.39
CA GLU A 439 -25.65 32.00 49.56
C GLU A 439 -24.95 32.49 50.82
N LEU A 440 -23.71 32.04 51.08
CA LEU A 440 -22.90 32.50 52.21
C LEU A 440 -22.62 34.01 52.16
N LEU A 441 -22.32 34.56 50.99
CA LEU A 441 -22.14 36.01 50.83
C LEU A 441 -23.44 36.77 51.09
N GLN A 442 -24.59 36.23 50.68
CA GLN A 442 -25.89 36.82 50.93
C GLN A 442 -26.29 36.77 52.42
N GLU A 443 -25.98 35.66 53.11
CA GLU A 443 -26.11 35.56 54.58
C GLU A 443 -25.24 36.60 55.28
N HIS A 444 -23.97 36.73 54.88
CA HIS A 444 -23.06 37.72 55.45
C HIS A 444 -23.51 39.16 55.18
N GLU A 445 -24.05 39.46 54.00
CA GLU A 445 -24.68 40.76 53.72
C GLU A 445 -25.93 40.99 54.59
N GLY A 446 -26.75 39.95 54.80
CA GLY A 446 -27.89 39.96 55.71
C GLY A 446 -27.50 40.29 57.14
N ASP A 447 -26.52 39.57 57.69
CA ASP A 447 -25.94 39.80 59.01
C ASP A 447 -25.35 41.20 59.13
N SER A 448 -24.60 41.65 58.11
CA SER A 448 -24.03 43.00 58.08
C SER A 448 -25.11 44.08 58.07
N ASN A 449 -26.20 43.88 57.34
CA ASN A 449 -27.37 44.77 57.34
C ASN A 449 -28.09 44.76 58.69
N GLN A 450 -28.25 43.59 59.32
CA GLN A 450 -28.86 43.47 60.64
C GLN A 450 -28.00 44.14 61.72
N ILE A 451 -26.68 44.02 61.64
CA ILE A 451 -25.73 44.78 62.47
C ILE A 451 -25.92 46.29 62.23
N ARG A 452 -25.99 46.75 60.98
CA ARG A 452 -26.24 48.18 60.70
C ARG A 452 -27.58 48.66 61.24
N GLU A 453 -28.64 47.85 61.18
CA GLU A 453 -29.95 48.18 61.74
C GLU A 453 -29.95 48.21 63.27
N THR A 454 -29.30 47.26 63.94
CA THR A 454 -29.11 47.28 65.40
C THR A 454 -28.32 48.49 65.85
N PHE A 455 -27.23 48.86 65.17
CA PHE A 455 -26.53 50.11 65.42
C PHE A 455 -27.43 51.33 65.21
N ARG A 456 -28.19 51.39 64.11
CA ARG A 456 -29.11 52.50 63.84
C ARG A 456 -30.23 52.63 64.88
N THR A 457 -30.74 51.51 65.41
CA THR A 457 -31.81 51.48 66.41
C THR A 457 -31.32 51.65 67.85
N GLN A 458 -30.04 51.36 68.13
CA GLN A 458 -29.39 51.65 69.41
C GLN A 458 -28.81 53.07 69.48
N LEU A 459 -28.56 53.74 68.35
CA LEU A 459 -28.06 55.13 68.34
C LEU A 459 -28.98 56.18 69.00
N PRO A 460 -30.33 56.06 69.05
CA PRO A 460 -31.17 57.02 69.77
C PRO A 460 -31.01 56.97 71.30
N SER A 461 -30.35 55.95 71.89
CA SER A 461 -30.10 55.89 73.34
C SER A 461 -28.74 56.47 73.76
N LEU A 462 -27.90 56.90 72.82
CA LEU A 462 -26.59 57.51 73.09
C LEU A 462 -26.52 59.02 72.80
N THR A 463 -27.52 59.60 72.12
CA THR A 463 -27.61 61.05 71.86
C THR A 463 -28.29 61.87 72.96
N GLU A 464 -28.70 61.26 74.07
CA GLU A 464 -29.26 61.99 75.23
C GLU A 464 -28.19 62.34 76.30
N ASN A 465 -26.91 61.96 76.11
CA ASN A 465 -25.84 62.19 77.10
C ASN A 465 -24.61 62.97 76.60
N GLN A 466 -24.65 63.62 75.43
CA GLN A 466 -23.56 64.51 74.99
C GLN A 466 -24.07 65.87 74.51
N ALA A 467 -24.87 66.53 75.36
CA ALA A 467 -24.94 67.98 75.39
C ALA A 467 -23.83 68.49 76.31
N LEU A 468 -22.62 68.69 75.79
CA LEU A 468 -21.58 69.61 76.28
C LEU A 468 -20.31 69.41 75.45
N LEU A 469 -19.69 70.54 75.06
CA LEU A 469 -18.43 70.67 74.31
C LEU A 469 -18.56 70.85 72.77
N ARG A 470 -19.12 72.01 72.38
CA ARG A 470 -18.59 72.81 71.26
C ARG A 470 -17.50 73.73 71.80
N PRO A 471 -16.38 73.98 71.09
CA PRO A 471 -16.34 74.98 70.00
C PRO A 471 -15.44 74.52 68.83
N GLY A 472 -15.36 75.10 67.65
CA GLY A 472 -15.90 76.32 67.06
C GLY A 472 -15.03 76.66 65.85
N GLY A 473 -15.66 76.94 64.69
CA GLY A 473 -15.06 77.61 63.51
C GLY A 473 -13.99 76.83 62.72
N GLY A 474 -13.98 76.76 61.40
CA GLY A 474 -14.77 77.43 60.37
C GLY A 474 -14.07 77.29 59.01
N ARG A 475 -14.90 77.04 57.98
CA ARG A 475 -14.82 77.51 56.58
C ARG A 475 -13.70 77.05 55.61
N ARG A 476 -14.20 76.36 54.58
CA ARG A 476 -14.21 76.67 53.12
C ARG A 476 -13.01 76.32 52.21
N GLY A 477 -13.39 75.80 51.03
CA GLY A 477 -12.65 75.72 49.75
C GLY A 477 -12.46 74.26 49.35
N GLN A 478 -13.21 73.62 48.44
CA GLN A 478 -13.58 73.94 47.05
C GLN A 478 -12.38 74.23 46.14
N ARG A 479 -12.02 73.23 45.31
CA ARG A 479 -11.47 73.24 43.93
C ARG A 479 -11.32 71.76 43.53
N ASP A 480 -12.05 71.32 42.51
CA ASP A 480 -11.63 71.25 41.10
C ASP A 480 -10.49 70.25 40.88
#